data_AF-D6SUH4-F1
#
_entry.id   AF-D6SUH4-F1
#
_cell.length_a   1.000
_cell.length_b   1.000
_cell.length_c   1.000
_cell.angle_alpha   90.00
_cell.angle_beta   90.00
_cell.angle_gamma   90.00
#
_symmetry.space_group_name_H-M   'P 1'
#
loop_
_entity.id
_entity.type
_entity.pdbx_description
1 polymer ?
#
loop_
_entity_poly.entity_id
_entity_poly.type
_entity_poly.pdbx_seq_one_letter_code
_entity_poly.pdbx_strand_id
1 'polypeptide(L)'
;MPEKKKEKKTGSYKWLAVMLLATFVLGMAKVWVTVERVDLAYRMERLQEEYRDNRELRTKLSIEKNNLLSPYRLREFGREHGLSRPGDEQVRKIRK
;
A
#
# COMPACT_ATOMS: atom_id res chain seq x y z
N MET A 1 -24.67 -73.53 12.77
CA MET A 1 -25.50 -72.35 12.36
C MET A 1 -25.18 -71.18 13.28
N PRO A 2 -25.13 -69.93 12.79
CA PRO A 2 -24.13 -68.97 13.22
C PRO A 2 -24.61 -67.98 14.30
N GLU A 3 -23.81 -67.80 15.35
CA GLU A 3 -23.94 -66.67 16.27
C GLU A 3 -23.23 -65.44 15.70
N LYS A 4 -24.00 -64.40 15.39
CA LYS A 4 -23.50 -63.12 14.88
C LYS A 4 -22.99 -62.24 16.02
N LYS A 5 -21.67 -62.07 16.14
CA LYS A 5 -21.08 -60.98 16.92
C LYS A 5 -21.33 -59.63 16.24
N LYS A 6 -22.22 -58.83 16.83
CA LYS A 6 -22.56 -57.45 16.41
C LYS A 6 -22.01 -56.44 17.42
N GLU A 7 -20.71 -56.15 17.38
CA GLU A 7 -20.12 -55.24 18.37
C GLU A 7 -19.04 -54.29 17.81
N LYS A 8 -19.23 -53.81 16.57
CA LYS A 8 -18.30 -52.84 15.94
C LYS A 8 -18.91 -51.49 15.52
N LYS A 9 -20.13 -51.15 15.95
CA LYS A 9 -20.83 -49.94 15.47
C LYS A 9 -20.66 -48.69 16.34
N THR A 10 -20.33 -48.83 17.62
CA THR A 10 -20.22 -47.69 18.56
C THR A 10 -18.96 -46.85 18.36
N GLY A 11 -17.83 -47.46 17.97
CA GLY A 11 -16.59 -46.73 17.67
C GLY A 11 -16.67 -45.89 16.39
N SER A 12 -17.42 -46.36 15.39
CA SER A 12 -17.58 -45.67 14.10
C SER A 12 -18.33 -44.33 14.23
N TYR A 13 -19.39 -44.28 15.05
CA TYR A 13 -20.16 -43.05 15.25
C TYR A 13 -19.39 -41.99 16.05
N LYS A 14 -18.57 -42.42 17.02
CA LYS A 14 -17.66 -41.52 17.74
C LYS A 14 -16.63 -40.88 16.80
N TRP A 15 -16.08 -41.66 15.87
CA TRP A 15 -15.11 -41.16 14.90
C TRP A 15 -15.73 -40.16 13.91
N LEU A 16 -16.95 -40.46 13.44
CA LEU A 16 -17.75 -39.54 12.64
C LEU A 16 -18.02 -38.22 13.38
N ALA A 17 -18.39 -38.28 14.66
CA ALA A 17 -18.63 -37.08 15.46
C ALA A 17 -17.37 -36.21 15.60
N VAL A 18 -16.19 -36.82 15.81
CA VAL A 18 -14.91 -36.08 15.87
C VAL A 18 -14.58 -35.41 14.55
N MET A 19 -14.76 -36.11 13.42
CA MET A 19 -14.55 -35.52 12.09
C MET A 19 -15.48 -34.34 11.83
N LEU A 20 -16.74 -34.45 12.22
CA LEU A 20 -17.74 -33.39 12.05
C LEU A 20 -17.42 -32.16 12.92
N LEU A 21 -16.95 -32.39 14.14
CA LEU A 21 -16.46 -31.31 15.01
C LEU A 21 -15.22 -30.64 14.41
N ALA A 22 -14.27 -31.43 13.90
CA ALA A 22 -13.04 -30.90 13.32
C ALA A 22 -13.32 -30.03 12.08
N THR A 23 -14.21 -30.47 11.17
CA THR A 23 -14.59 -29.68 10.00
C THR A 23 -15.34 -28.41 10.40
N PHE A 24 -16.18 -28.46 11.44
CA PHE A 24 -16.86 -27.28 11.96
C PHE A 24 -15.87 -26.24 12.51
N VAL A 25 -14.92 -26.67 13.35
CA VAL A 25 -13.88 -25.78 13.90
C VAL A 25 -13.03 -25.19 12.78
N LEU A 26 -12.66 -26.00 11.78
CA LEU A 26 -11.87 -25.53 10.64
C LEU A 26 -12.65 -24.52 9.79
N GLY A 27 -13.95 -24.75 9.58
CA GLY A 27 -14.85 -23.80 8.92
C GLY A 27 -14.93 -22.48 9.66
N MET A 28 -15.07 -22.52 11.00
CA MET A 28 -15.09 -21.33 11.83
C MET A 28 -13.76 -20.57 11.79
N ALA A 29 -12.64 -21.27 11.92
CA ALA A 29 -11.30 -20.68 11.82
C ALA A 29 -11.07 -20.03 10.45
N LYS A 30 -11.57 -20.64 9.36
CA LYS A 30 -11.50 -20.07 8.02
C LYS A 30 -12.23 -18.73 7.93
N VAL A 31 -13.43 -18.62 8.50
CA VAL A 31 -14.18 -17.35 8.51
C VAL A 31 -13.39 -16.28 9.26
N TRP A 32 -12.79 -16.62 10.40
CA TRP A 32 -11.95 -15.70 11.16
C TRP A 32 -10.77 -15.16 10.34
N VAL A 33 -9.99 -16.06 9.73
CA VAL A 33 -8.86 -15.69 8.86
C VAL A 33 -9.34 -14.87 7.65
N THR A 34 -10.53 -15.14 7.14
CA THR A 34 -11.10 -14.39 6.03
C THR A 34 -11.40 -12.95 6.43
N VAL A 35 -11.98 -12.72 7.62
CA VAL A 35 -12.23 -11.36 8.14
C VAL A 35 -10.92 -10.60 8.32
N GLU A 36 -9.92 -11.21 8.95
CA GLU A 36 -8.60 -10.58 9.15
C GLU A 36 -7.94 -10.24 7.81
N ARG A 37 -8.04 -11.14 6.82
CA ARG A 37 -7.50 -10.91 5.48
C ARG A 37 -8.18 -9.74 4.77
N VAL A 38 -9.49 -9.61 4.93
CA VAL A 38 -10.26 -8.51 4.36
C VAL A 38 -9.89 -7.19 5.05
N ASP A 39 -9.78 -7.16 6.38
CA ASP A 39 -9.32 -5.97 7.12
C ASP A 39 -7.92 -5.54 6.66
N LEU A 40 -7.01 -6.49 6.50
CA LEU A 40 -5.67 -6.23 5.99
C LEU A 40 -5.69 -5.66 4.57
N ALA A 41 -6.55 -6.19 3.69
CA ALA A 41 -6.70 -5.67 2.33
C ALA A 41 -7.19 -4.21 2.34
N TYR A 42 -8.19 -3.89 3.16
CA TYR A 42 -8.67 -2.51 3.31
C TYR A 42 -7.60 -1.57 3.86
N ARG A 43 -6.80 -2.02 4.84
CA ARG A 43 -5.67 -1.22 5.35
C ARG A 43 -4.64 -0.95 4.27
N MET A 44 -4.29 -1.96 3.47
CA MET A 44 -3.33 -1.81 2.37
C MET A 44 -3.86 -0.84 1.30
N GLU A 45 -5.13 -0.97 0.92
CA GLU A 45 -5.77 -0.07 -0.04
C GLU A 45 -5.76 1.38 0.44
N ARG A 46 -6.11 1.61 1.71
CA ARG A 46 -6.05 2.94 2.33
C ARG A 46 -4.63 3.51 2.34
N LEU A 47 -3.64 2.69 2.70
CA LEU A 47 -2.23 3.12 2.70
C LEU A 47 -1.73 3.47 1.30
N GLN A 48 -2.18 2.71 0.31
CA GLN A 48 -1.85 2.96 -1.10
C GLN A 48 -2.48 4.25 -1.61
N GLU A 49 -3.72 4.55 -1.19
CA GLU A 49 -4.40 5.80 -1.51
C GLU A 49 -3.67 6.99 -0.86
N GLU A 50 -3.38 6.93 0.43
CA GLU A 50 -2.63 7.99 1.13
C GLU A 50 -1.25 8.21 0.50
N TYR A 51 -0.56 7.13 0.10
CA TYR A 51 0.73 7.22 -0.58
C TYR A 51 0.59 7.87 -1.98
N ARG A 52 -0.45 7.52 -2.73
CA ARG A 52 -0.73 8.09 -4.05
C ARG A 52 -0.99 9.58 -3.94
N ASP A 53 -1.82 10.00 -2.99
CA ASP A 53 -2.16 11.41 -2.79
C ASP A 53 -0.93 12.24 -2.41
N ASN A 54 -0.07 11.70 -1.54
CA ASN A 54 1.18 12.35 -1.16
C ASN A 54 2.16 12.47 -2.35
N ARG A 55 2.22 11.42 -3.19
CA ARG A 55 3.01 11.42 -4.44
C ARG A 55 2.49 12.43 -5.45
N GLU A 56 1.19 12.57 -5.60
CA GLU A 56 0.57 13.56 -6.47
C GLU A 56 0.90 14.98 -6.00
N LEU A 57 0.73 15.25 -4.71
CA LEU A 57 1.04 16.56 -4.12
C LEU A 57 2.51 16.93 -4.30
N ARG A 58 3.43 15.98 -4.05
CA ARG A 58 4.87 16.16 -4.28
C ARG A 58 5.19 16.44 -5.74
N THR A 59 4.53 15.74 -6.67
CA THR A 59 4.72 15.96 -8.10
C THR A 59 4.28 17.37 -8.49
N LYS A 60 3.11 17.80 -8.02
CA LYS A 60 2.59 19.15 -8.26
C LYS A 60 3.54 20.23 -7.74
N LEU A 61 3.98 20.10 -6.49
CA LEU A 61 4.96 21.03 -5.89
C LEU A 61 6.29 21.05 -6.65
N SER A 62 6.75 19.90 -7.14
CA SER A 62 7.96 19.81 -7.95
C SER A 62 7.81 20.55 -9.28
N ILE A 63 6.66 20.40 -9.96
CA ILE A 63 6.34 21.12 -11.19
C ILE A 63 6.29 22.62 -10.94
N GLU A 64 5.58 23.06 -9.89
CA GLU A 64 5.50 24.48 -9.53
C GLU A 64 6.88 25.05 -9.19
N LYS A 65 7.68 24.35 -8.38
CA LYS A 65 9.07 24.75 -8.09
C LYS A 65 9.89 24.91 -9.37
N ASN A 66 9.81 23.95 -10.29
CA ASN A 66 10.54 24.02 -11.56
C ASN A 66 10.05 25.15 -12.45
N ASN A 67 8.74 25.44 -12.43
CA ASN A 67 8.16 26.57 -13.14
C ASN A 67 8.65 27.91 -12.54
N LEU A 68 8.68 28.04 -11.21
CA LEU A 68 9.25 29.21 -10.54
C LEU A 68 10.73 29.38 -10.86
N LEU A 69 11.50 28.29 -10.90
CA LEU A 69 12.93 28.29 -11.27
C LEU A 69 13.18 28.40 -12.78
N SER A 70 12.13 28.45 -13.60
CA SER A 70 12.30 28.50 -15.04
C SER A 70 13.03 29.78 -15.46
N PRO A 71 13.99 29.71 -16.40
CA PRO A 71 14.77 30.88 -16.82
C PRO A 71 13.90 32.03 -17.34
N TYR A 72 12.74 31.72 -17.93
CA TYR A 72 11.80 32.73 -18.39
C TYR A 72 11.20 33.51 -17.21
N ARG A 73 10.64 32.82 -16.21
CA ARG A 73 10.05 33.45 -15.01
C ARG A 73 11.09 34.21 -14.19
N LEU A 74 12.31 33.68 -14.06
CA LEU A 74 13.42 34.39 -13.40
C LEU A 74 13.81 35.68 -14.12
N ARG A 75 13.83 35.67 -15.46
CA ARG A 75 14.14 36.88 -16.25
C ARG A 75 13.03 37.91 -16.16
N GLU A 76 11.78 37.48 -16.18
CA GLU A 76 10.61 38.35 -16.01
C GLU A 76 10.61 39.00 -14.62
N PHE A 77 10.73 38.20 -13.56
CA PHE A 77 10.85 38.68 -12.18
C PHE A 77 12.06 39.61 -11.99
N GLY A 78 13.19 39.27 -12.60
CA GLY A 78 14.39 40.11 -12.61
C GLY A 78 14.11 41.48 -13.24
N ARG A 79 13.48 41.51 -14.43
CA ARG A 79 13.12 42.77 -15.10
C ARG A 79 12.18 43.64 -14.25
N GLU A 80 11.20 43.04 -13.59
CA GLU A 80 10.28 43.77 -12.69
C GLU A 80 11.02 44.42 -11.51
N HIS A 81 12.09 43.80 -11.01
CA HIS A 81 12.90 44.29 -9.90
C HIS A 81 14.13 45.09 -10.36
N GLY A 82 14.23 45.44 -11.64
CA GLY A 82 15.38 46.17 -12.20
C GLY A 82 16.68 45.35 -12.30
N LEU A 83 16.60 44.04 -12.09
CA LEU A 83 17.71 43.10 -12.20
C LEU A 83 17.85 42.60 -13.64
N SER A 84 19.08 42.55 -14.13
CA SER A 84 19.41 42.09 -15.48
C SER A 84 20.43 40.96 -15.44
N ARG A 85 20.58 40.22 -16.53
CA ARG A 85 21.61 39.17 -16.63
C ARG A 85 22.99 39.82 -16.41
N PRO A 86 23.82 39.30 -15.47
CA PRO A 86 25.14 39.87 -15.24
C PRO A 86 26.01 39.71 -16.49
N GLY A 87 26.80 40.74 -16.79
CA GLY A 87 27.79 40.72 -17.86
C GLY A 87 28.93 39.74 -17.56
N ASP A 88 29.67 39.33 -18.59
CA ASP A 88 30.77 38.37 -18.45
C ASP A 88 31.88 38.90 -17.52
N GLU A 89 32.05 40.22 -17.41
CA GLU A 89 32.95 40.87 -16.44
C GLU A 89 32.46 40.84 -14.98
N GLN A 90 31.17 40.59 -14.73
CA GLN A 90 30.57 40.61 -13.40
C GLN A 90 30.54 39.22 -12.72
N VAL A 91 30.80 38.15 -13.48
CA VAL A 91 30.79 36.77 -12.96
C VAL A 91 32.19 36.34 -12.54
N ARG A 92 32.39 36.11 -11.25
CA ARG A 92 33.68 35.65 -10.70
C ARG A 92 33.98 34.22 -11.20
N LYS A 93 34.96 34.07 -12.10
CA LYS A 93 35.46 32.76 -12.55
C LYS A 93 36.36 32.16 -11.46
N ILE A 94 35.90 31.11 -10.80
CA ILE A 94 36.72 30.32 -9.87
C ILE A 94 37.63 29.44 -10.73
N ARG A 95 38.93 29.73 -10.72
CA ARG A 95 39.94 28.93 -11.44
C ARG A 95 40.05 27.57 -10.74
N LYS A 96 39.87 26.47 -11.49
CA LYS A 96 40.20 25.12 -11.02
C LYS A 96 41.70 24.92 -10.96
#